data_AF-A0A6L7PVI0-F1
#
_entry.id   AF-A0A6L7PVI0-F1
#
_cell.length_a   1.000
_cell.length_b   1.000
_cell.length_c   1.000
_cell.angle_alpha   90.00
_cell.angle_beta   90.00
_cell.angle_gamma   90.00
#
_symmetry.space_group_name_H-M   'P 1'
#
loop_
_entity.id
_entity.type
_entity.pdbx_description
1 polymer ?
#
loop_
_entity_poly.entity_id
_entity_poly.type
_entity_poly.pdbx_seq_one_letter_code
_entity_poly.pdbx_strand_id
1 'polypeptide(L)'
;MPPARYDDIAAANYRQFIGVRSLTNDRLRDYFNACFQDAIDAVGCYSAWACIDCIRKGSPAAELGDKPSRCPICESDRVFEIATFQSRAPAVGNAFESAVRHLLVRRFELPAEPTPGNTRTHDIEITGRIAIETKGSPRLVHNPNGTVIQLGRPGLERTDTRKKAFDNAHTFRQRNRNAPFFIVSNAVPSDLVGYRSDDITGIFNITQASRVDSLATEINAALL
;
A
#
# COMPACT_ATOMS: atom_id res chain seq x y z
N MET A 1 1.30 6.56 14.81
CA MET A 1 0.29 7.47 14.22
C MET A 1 -1.06 6.78 14.36
N PRO A 2 -2.15 7.46 14.78
CA PRO A 2 -3.40 6.79 15.11
C PRO A 2 -4.10 6.21 13.86
N PRO A 3 -4.72 5.02 13.94
CA PRO A 3 -5.46 4.39 12.83
C PRO A 3 -6.55 5.28 12.22
N ALA A 4 -7.21 6.09 13.05
CA ALA A 4 -8.29 7.00 12.62
C ALA A 4 -7.90 7.89 11.43
N ARG A 5 -6.63 8.30 11.33
CA ARG A 5 -6.16 9.17 10.26
C ARG A 5 -6.26 8.53 8.87
N TYR A 6 -5.95 7.24 8.75
CA TYR A 6 -5.91 6.56 7.45
C TYR A 6 -7.31 6.19 6.97
N ASP A 7 -8.22 5.90 7.90
CA ASP A 7 -9.64 5.71 7.60
C ASP A 7 -10.28 7.01 7.08
N ASP A 8 -9.91 8.17 7.63
CA ASP A 8 -10.37 9.47 7.14
C ASP A 8 -9.86 9.77 5.72
N ILE A 9 -8.58 9.48 5.45
CA ILE A 9 -7.98 9.58 4.11
C ILE A 9 -8.72 8.67 3.12
N ALA A 10 -8.94 7.40 3.48
CA ALA A 10 -9.68 6.45 2.66
C ALA A 10 -11.10 6.93 2.38
N ALA A 11 -11.82 7.42 3.40
CA ALA A 11 -13.19 7.91 3.26
C ALA A 11 -13.27 9.17 2.37
N ALA A 12 -12.34 10.11 2.52
CA ALA A 12 -12.28 11.33 1.71
C ALA A 12 -12.05 11.00 0.24
N ASN A 13 -11.01 10.19 -0.05
CA ASN A 13 -10.67 9.80 -1.41
C ASN A 13 -11.73 8.90 -2.04
N TYR A 14 -12.39 8.04 -1.26
CA TYR A 14 -13.50 7.23 -1.75
C TYR A 14 -14.62 8.12 -2.27
N ARG A 15 -15.03 9.16 -1.51
CA ARG A 15 -16.06 10.12 -1.95
C ARG A 15 -15.66 10.86 -3.22
N GLN A 16 -14.38 11.24 -3.36
CA GLN A 16 -13.89 11.99 -4.50
C GLN A 16 -13.83 11.17 -5.79
N PHE A 17 -13.27 9.96 -5.72
CA PHE A 17 -12.94 9.17 -6.91
C PHE A 17 -13.97 8.09 -7.23
N ILE A 18 -14.54 7.44 -6.20
CA ILE A 18 -15.48 6.31 -6.35
C ILE A 18 -16.91 6.78 -6.12
N GLY A 19 -17.28 7.08 -4.86
CA GLY A 19 -18.61 7.56 -4.47
C GLY A 19 -19.75 6.69 -5.00
N VAL A 20 -20.78 7.32 -5.56
CA VAL A 20 -21.94 6.67 -6.21
C VAL A 20 -21.67 6.29 -7.68
N ARG A 21 -20.44 6.47 -8.15
CA ARG A 21 -20.11 6.31 -9.57
C ARG A 21 -19.72 4.86 -9.87
N SER A 22 -19.81 4.48 -11.14
CA SER A 22 -19.36 3.16 -11.60
C SER A 22 -17.87 2.91 -11.27
N LEU A 23 -17.57 1.70 -10.81
CA LEU A 23 -16.20 1.23 -10.63
C LEU A 23 -15.53 1.07 -11.99
N THR A 24 -14.37 1.73 -12.18
CA THR A 24 -13.53 1.61 -13.37
C THR A 24 -12.08 1.48 -12.94
N ASN A 25 -11.24 0.92 -13.80
CA ASN A 25 -9.81 0.75 -13.50
C ASN A 25 -9.12 2.08 -13.18
N ASP A 26 -9.45 3.14 -13.93
CA ASP A 26 -8.82 4.45 -13.72
C ASP A 26 -9.25 5.06 -12.39
N ARG A 27 -10.55 5.01 -12.05
CA ARG A 27 -11.01 5.51 -10.73
C ARG A 27 -10.42 4.75 -9.56
N LEU A 28 -10.27 3.43 -9.67
CA LEU A 28 -9.59 2.64 -8.64
C LEU A 28 -8.13 3.05 -8.51
N ARG A 29 -7.43 3.21 -9.65
CA ARG A 29 -6.04 3.66 -9.66
C ARG A 29 -5.90 5.04 -9.01
N ASP A 30 -6.75 5.98 -9.38
CA ASP A 30 -6.74 7.35 -8.83
C ASP A 30 -7.05 7.34 -7.33
N TYR A 31 -8.05 6.56 -6.90
CA TYR A 31 -8.39 6.37 -5.50
C TYR A 31 -7.21 5.89 -4.67
N PHE A 32 -6.57 4.78 -5.06
CA PHE A 32 -5.44 4.23 -4.29
C PHE A 32 -4.21 5.15 -4.37
N ASN A 33 -3.94 5.78 -5.51
CA ASN A 33 -2.84 6.73 -5.65
C ASN A 33 -3.03 7.95 -4.75
N ALA A 34 -4.24 8.50 -4.67
CA ALA A 34 -4.54 9.62 -3.78
C ALA A 34 -4.39 9.22 -2.31
N CYS A 35 -4.89 8.04 -1.91
CA CYS A 35 -4.67 7.53 -0.55
C CYS A 35 -3.18 7.38 -0.21
N PHE A 36 -2.35 6.93 -1.15
CA PHE A 36 -0.90 6.88 -0.95
C PHE A 36 -0.29 8.28 -0.78
N GLN A 37 -0.65 9.21 -1.66
CA GLN A 37 -0.10 10.57 -1.63
C GLN A 37 -0.52 11.31 -0.36
N ASP A 38 -1.79 11.30 0.00
CA ASP A 38 -2.29 11.93 1.22
C ASP A 38 -1.63 11.36 2.47
N ALA A 39 -1.35 10.05 2.49
CA ALA A 39 -0.63 9.41 3.58
C ALA A 39 0.85 9.82 3.65
N ILE A 40 1.49 10.11 2.52
CA ILE A 40 2.85 10.63 2.46
C ILE A 40 2.89 12.07 2.95
N ASP A 41 1.98 12.90 2.45
CA ASP A 41 1.85 14.31 2.81
C ASP A 41 1.58 14.44 4.30
N ALA A 42 0.72 13.55 4.80
CA ALA A 42 0.40 13.42 6.20
C ALA A 42 1.62 13.23 7.12
N VAL A 43 2.61 12.46 6.67
CA VAL A 43 3.80 12.14 7.47
C VAL A 43 5.02 13.00 7.09
N GLY A 44 4.93 13.80 6.03
CA GLY A 44 6.01 14.64 5.53
C GLY A 44 7.25 13.88 5.02
N CYS A 45 7.10 12.58 4.70
CA CYS A 45 8.23 11.70 4.33
C CYS A 45 8.40 11.60 2.81
N TYR A 46 8.98 12.65 2.23
CA TYR A 46 9.31 12.76 0.80
C TYR A 46 10.73 12.29 0.51
N SER A 47 11.06 11.98 -0.75
CA SER A 47 12.46 11.68 -1.11
C SER A 47 13.28 12.98 -1.06
N ALA A 48 14.18 13.04 -0.08
CA ALA A 48 14.98 14.21 0.23
C ALA A 48 16.45 13.82 0.47
N TRP A 49 17.36 14.68 0.03
CA TRP A 49 18.81 14.44 0.04
C TRP A 49 19.51 15.56 0.80
N ALA A 50 20.50 15.23 1.62
CA ALA A 50 21.31 16.22 2.31
C ALA A 50 22.81 15.97 2.16
N CYS A 51 23.58 17.06 2.10
CA CYS A 51 25.03 17.01 2.06
C CYS A 51 25.62 17.01 3.48
N ILE A 52 26.35 15.96 3.83
CA ILE A 52 26.95 15.80 5.16
C ILE A 52 28.05 16.84 5.40
N ASP A 53 28.85 17.19 4.40
CA ASP A 53 29.91 18.18 4.59
C ASP A 53 29.34 19.60 4.84
N CYS A 54 28.22 19.93 4.19
CA CYS A 54 27.47 21.16 4.45
C CYS A 54 26.86 21.19 5.86
N ILE A 55 26.25 20.07 6.29
CA ILE A 55 25.73 19.92 7.67
C ILE A 55 26.86 20.12 8.70
N ARG A 56 28.02 19.48 8.49
CA ARG A 56 29.17 19.59 9.40
C ARG A 56 29.73 21.00 9.52
N LYS A 57 29.57 21.82 8.47
CA LYS A 57 30.00 23.23 8.45
C LYS A 57 28.94 24.20 9.00
N GLY A 58 27.81 23.69 9.50
CA GLY A 58 26.70 24.52 10.00
C GLY A 58 25.92 25.26 8.91
N SER A 59 26.07 24.84 7.64
CA SER A 59 25.35 25.40 6.49
C SER A 59 24.63 24.28 5.75
N PRO A 60 23.58 23.69 6.33
CA PRO A 60 22.93 22.51 5.78
C PRO A 60 22.39 22.76 4.37
N ALA A 61 22.75 21.88 3.45
CA ALA A 61 22.20 21.84 2.10
C ALA A 61 21.30 20.61 1.99
N ALA A 62 20.03 20.82 1.63
CA ALA A 62 19.08 19.74 1.39
C ALA A 62 18.19 20.05 0.18
N GLU A 63 17.82 19.00 -0.55
CA GLU A 63 17.00 19.11 -1.76
C GLU A 63 15.98 17.98 -1.83
N LEU A 64 14.78 18.29 -2.32
CA LEU A 64 13.72 17.33 -2.61
C LEU A 64 13.85 16.86 -4.05
N GLY A 65 13.65 15.56 -4.28
CA GLY A 65 13.58 15.01 -5.63
C GLY A 65 14.61 13.93 -5.89
N ASP A 66 15.11 13.90 -7.12
CA ASP A 66 16.11 12.93 -7.55
C ASP A 66 17.43 13.14 -6.80
N LYS A 67 18.20 12.06 -6.66
CA LYS A 67 19.51 12.15 -6.02
C LYS A 67 20.41 13.08 -6.84
N PRO A 68 20.89 14.21 -6.27
CA PRO A 68 21.88 15.00 -6.97
C PRO A 68 23.22 14.25 -6.99
N SER A 69 23.95 14.34 -8.09
CA SER A 69 25.26 13.69 -8.23
C SER A 69 26.31 14.31 -7.29
N ARG A 70 26.14 15.58 -6.94
CA ARG A 70 26.97 16.36 -6.01
C ARG A 70 26.12 17.39 -5.28
N CYS A 71 26.60 17.86 -4.13
CA CYS A 71 25.99 18.96 -3.40
C CYS A 71 26.00 20.25 -4.25
N PRO A 72 24.86 20.95 -4.42
CA PRO A 72 24.80 22.18 -5.22
C PRO A 72 25.53 23.37 -4.57
N ILE A 73 25.91 23.26 -3.28
CA ILE A 73 26.59 24.34 -2.54
C ILE A 73 28.11 24.14 -2.49
N CYS A 74 28.57 22.91 -2.21
CA CYS A 74 29.98 22.64 -1.93
C CYS A 74 30.62 21.57 -2.84
N GLU A 75 29.88 21.10 -3.85
CA GLU A 75 30.31 20.09 -4.83
C GLU A 75 30.75 18.74 -4.27
N SER A 76 30.57 18.50 -2.97
CA SER A 76 30.83 17.23 -2.32
C SER A 76 29.93 16.12 -2.87
N ASP A 77 30.49 14.93 -3.04
CA ASP A 77 29.77 13.71 -3.41
C ASP A 77 29.06 13.03 -2.22
N ARG A 78 29.27 13.55 -0.99
CA ARG A 78 28.70 13.02 0.26
C ARG A 78 27.27 13.48 0.47
N VAL A 79 26.39 13.11 -0.47
CA VAL A 79 24.96 13.37 -0.44
C VAL A 79 24.18 12.09 -0.14
N PHE A 80 23.36 12.13 0.92
CA PHE A 80 22.63 10.99 1.46
C PHE A 80 21.14 11.27 1.56
N GLU A 81 20.32 10.25 1.37
CA GLU A 81 18.88 10.34 1.57
C GLU A 81 18.59 10.52 3.07
N ILE A 82 17.85 11.57 3.44
CA ILE A 82 17.53 11.90 4.84
C ILE A 82 16.12 11.44 5.24
N ALA A 83 15.23 11.25 4.28
CA ALA A 83 13.87 10.78 4.49
C ALA A 83 13.73 9.42 3.83
N THR A 84 13.73 8.37 4.66
CA THR A 84 13.93 7.01 4.17
C THR A 84 12.63 6.35 3.72
N PHE A 85 12.76 5.43 2.78
CA PHE A 85 11.73 4.43 2.47
C PHE A 85 11.12 3.79 3.74
N GLN A 86 11.92 3.54 4.78
CA GLN A 86 11.48 2.88 6.02
C GLN A 86 10.50 3.73 6.83
N SER A 87 10.62 5.06 6.78
CA SER A 87 9.69 5.97 7.45
C SER A 87 8.33 6.04 6.73
N ARG A 88 8.35 5.97 5.40
CA ARG A 88 7.14 6.03 4.57
C ARG A 88 6.38 4.70 4.50
N ALA A 89 7.10 3.58 4.45
CA ALA A 89 6.51 2.27 4.17
C ALA A 89 5.34 1.88 5.09
N PRO A 90 5.40 2.09 6.42
CA PRO A 90 4.27 1.81 7.30
C PRO A 90 3.07 2.71 7.01
N ALA A 91 3.29 4.00 6.72
CA ALA A 91 2.20 4.95 6.46
C ALA A 91 1.43 4.58 5.18
N VAL A 92 2.14 4.27 4.09
CA VAL A 92 1.50 3.86 2.83
C VAL A 92 0.86 2.47 2.92
N GLY A 93 1.45 1.56 3.71
CA GLY A 93 0.87 0.25 3.98
C GLY A 93 -0.48 0.37 4.70
N ASN A 94 -0.51 1.11 5.81
CA ASN A 94 -1.74 1.33 6.58
C ASN A 94 -2.80 2.09 5.78
N ALA A 95 -2.39 3.08 4.97
CA ALA A 95 -3.32 3.79 4.09
C ALA A 95 -3.93 2.87 3.02
N PHE A 96 -3.15 1.93 2.49
CA PHE A 96 -3.64 0.93 1.55
C PHE A 96 -4.61 -0.05 2.21
N GLU A 97 -4.28 -0.55 3.39
CA GLU A 97 -5.16 -1.40 4.19
C GLU A 97 -6.52 -0.71 4.45
N SER A 98 -6.50 0.51 5.01
CA SER A 98 -7.70 1.32 5.23
C SER A 98 -8.48 1.55 3.94
N ALA A 99 -7.80 1.83 2.83
CA ALA A 99 -8.44 2.06 1.53
C ALA A 99 -9.12 0.80 0.97
N VAL A 100 -8.48 -0.37 1.08
CA VAL A 100 -9.06 -1.67 0.69
C VAL A 100 -10.26 -1.98 1.57
N ARG A 101 -10.11 -1.88 2.89
CA ARG A 101 -11.21 -2.12 3.84
C ARG A 101 -12.40 -1.22 3.55
N HIS A 102 -12.18 0.08 3.37
CA HIS A 102 -13.25 1.03 3.08
C HIS A 102 -13.99 0.69 1.77
N LEU A 103 -13.26 0.26 0.73
CA LEU A 103 -13.85 -0.19 -0.51
C LEU A 103 -14.74 -1.43 -0.29
N LEU A 104 -14.25 -2.44 0.44
CA LEU A 104 -15.02 -3.67 0.73
C LEU A 104 -16.30 -3.36 1.52
N VAL A 105 -16.21 -2.55 2.58
CA VAL A 105 -17.35 -2.18 3.42
C VAL A 105 -18.36 -1.32 2.67
N ARG A 106 -17.91 -0.26 1.98
CA ARG A 106 -18.83 0.72 1.39
C ARG A 106 -19.41 0.28 0.06
N ARG A 107 -18.64 -0.42 -0.76
CA ARG A 107 -19.06 -0.77 -2.12
C ARG A 107 -19.73 -2.13 -2.21
N PHE A 108 -19.24 -3.08 -1.42
CA PHE A 108 -19.65 -4.48 -1.47
C PHE A 108 -20.39 -4.94 -0.20
N GLU A 109 -20.56 -4.04 0.77
CA GLU A 109 -21.28 -4.30 2.04
C GLU A 109 -20.71 -5.51 2.80
N LEU A 110 -19.42 -5.78 2.61
CA LEU A 110 -18.73 -6.86 3.30
C LEU A 110 -18.38 -6.42 4.73
N PRO A 111 -18.56 -7.27 5.75
CA PRO A 111 -18.22 -6.95 7.14
C PRO A 111 -16.71 -7.08 7.38
N ALA A 112 -15.95 -6.23 6.70
CA ALA A 112 -14.49 -6.20 6.72
C ALA A 112 -13.96 -5.34 7.86
N GLU A 113 -13.27 -5.99 8.79
CA GLU A 113 -12.70 -5.36 9.99
C GLU A 113 -11.18 -5.46 9.99
N PRO A 114 -10.46 -4.49 10.59
CA PRO A 114 -9.03 -4.64 10.83
C PRO A 114 -8.78 -5.86 11.71
N THR A 115 -7.71 -6.60 11.42
CA THR A 115 -7.31 -7.76 12.20
C THR A 115 -6.94 -7.31 13.62
N PRO A 116 -7.54 -7.88 14.68
CA PRO A 116 -7.30 -7.42 16.04
C PRO A 116 -5.90 -7.79 16.56
N GLY A 117 -5.32 -6.89 17.36
CA GLY A 117 -4.20 -7.18 18.26
C GLY A 117 -2.83 -7.42 17.60
N ASN A 118 -2.13 -8.47 18.07
CA ASN A 118 -0.74 -8.81 17.69
C ASN A 118 -0.66 -9.81 16.52
N THR A 119 -1.76 -10.07 15.81
CA THR A 119 -1.75 -10.95 14.63
C THR A 119 -0.88 -10.33 13.55
N ARG A 120 0.03 -11.13 12.98
CA ARG A 120 1.03 -10.67 11.98
C ARG A 120 0.86 -11.29 10.60
N THR A 121 -0.18 -12.09 10.41
CA THR A 121 -0.36 -12.94 9.23
C THR A 121 -1.35 -12.39 8.21
N HIS A 122 -2.12 -11.37 8.54
CA HIS A 122 -3.06 -10.68 7.65
C HIS A 122 -3.45 -9.35 8.27
N ASP A 123 -4.03 -8.49 7.44
CA ASP A 123 -4.37 -7.12 7.82
C ASP A 123 -5.87 -6.96 8.04
N ILE A 124 -6.72 -7.67 7.27
CA ILE A 124 -8.19 -7.56 7.34
C ILE A 124 -8.83 -8.94 7.54
N GLU A 125 -9.86 -9.00 8.39
CA GLU A 125 -10.73 -10.16 8.58
C GLU A 125 -12.14 -9.89 8.04
N ILE A 126 -12.77 -10.91 7.45
CA ILE A 126 -14.22 -10.94 7.19
C ILE A 126 -14.83 -11.96 8.14
N THR A 127 -15.65 -11.50 9.10
CA THR A 127 -16.33 -12.34 10.11
C THR A 127 -15.42 -13.26 10.94
N GLY A 128 -14.10 -12.98 11.00
CA GLY A 128 -13.10 -13.84 11.64
C GLY A 128 -12.84 -15.19 10.93
N ARG A 129 -13.45 -15.43 9.76
CA ARG A 129 -13.37 -16.70 9.01
C ARG A 129 -12.50 -16.60 7.76
N ILE A 130 -12.37 -15.40 7.21
CA ILE A 130 -11.64 -15.13 5.97
C ILE A 130 -10.57 -14.10 6.30
N ALA A 131 -9.34 -14.38 5.88
CA ALA A 131 -8.20 -13.48 6.05
C ALA A 131 -7.83 -12.82 4.72
N ILE A 132 -7.50 -11.53 4.79
CA ILE A 132 -7.03 -10.74 3.65
C ILE A 132 -5.72 -10.04 4.05
N GLU A 133 -4.64 -10.38 3.35
CA GLU A 133 -3.37 -9.68 3.41
C GLU A 133 -3.34 -8.59 2.34
N THR A 134 -3.01 -7.36 2.73
CA THR A 134 -2.92 -6.21 1.85
C THR A 134 -1.46 -5.85 1.58
N LYS A 135 -1.08 -5.78 0.31
CA LYS A 135 0.26 -5.42 -0.15
C LYS A 135 0.19 -4.31 -1.18
N GLY A 136 0.21 -3.07 -0.71
CA GLY A 136 0.18 -1.90 -1.57
C GLY A 136 1.36 -0.97 -1.36
N SER A 137 1.80 -0.35 -2.44
CA SER A 137 2.70 0.80 -2.36
C SER A 137 2.58 1.68 -3.60
N PRO A 138 2.87 2.99 -3.48
CA PRO A 138 2.86 3.88 -4.62
C PRO A 138 3.95 3.53 -5.62
N ARG A 139 3.67 3.72 -6.92
CA ARG A 139 4.67 3.67 -8.00
C ARG A 139 5.41 5.01 -8.15
N LEU A 140 4.73 6.10 -7.82
CA LEU A 140 5.21 7.47 -7.93
C LEU A 140 4.85 8.28 -6.68
N VAL A 141 5.62 9.33 -6.40
CA VAL A 141 5.37 10.28 -5.32
C VAL A 141 5.54 11.69 -5.88
N HIS A 142 4.59 12.56 -5.58
CA HIS A 142 4.69 13.99 -5.84
C HIS A 142 5.31 14.67 -4.62
N ASN A 143 6.40 15.40 -4.82
CA ASN A 143 7.04 16.19 -3.77
C ASN A 143 6.43 17.60 -3.71
N PRO A 144 6.55 18.31 -2.57
CA PRO A 144 6.04 19.68 -2.41
C PRO A 144 6.63 20.69 -3.38
N ASN A 145 7.84 20.44 -3.91
CA ASN A 145 8.49 21.30 -4.91
C ASN A 145 8.01 21.01 -6.35
N GLY A 146 7.00 20.17 -6.54
CA GLY A 146 6.44 19.80 -7.85
C GLY A 146 7.22 18.69 -8.57
N THR A 147 8.35 18.22 -8.03
CA THR A 147 9.08 17.08 -8.60
C THR A 147 8.30 15.78 -8.40
N VAL A 148 8.48 14.83 -9.32
CA VAL A 148 7.82 13.51 -9.28
C VAL A 148 8.88 12.43 -9.25
N ILE A 149 8.83 11.57 -8.23
CA ILE A 149 9.80 10.49 -8.03
C ILE A 149 9.18 9.14 -8.32
N GLN A 150 9.88 8.34 -9.13
CA GLN A 150 9.51 6.95 -9.37
C GLN A 150 10.13 6.06 -8.30
N LEU A 151 9.30 5.35 -7.55
CA LEU A 151 9.76 4.48 -6.46
C LEU A 151 10.14 3.06 -6.94
N GLY A 152 9.72 2.69 -8.15
CA GLY A 152 9.91 1.36 -8.72
C GLY A 152 9.10 0.27 -7.98
N ARG A 153 8.92 -0.88 -8.64
CA ARG A 153 8.31 -2.14 -8.12
C ARG A 153 7.24 -1.92 -7.00
N PRO A 154 6.02 -1.49 -7.33
CA PRO A 154 4.95 -1.40 -6.35
C PRO A 154 4.44 -2.77 -5.87
N GLY A 155 3.91 -2.83 -4.63
CA GLY A 155 3.15 -3.98 -4.14
C GLY A 155 3.88 -5.32 -4.27
N LEU A 156 3.25 -6.31 -4.91
CA LEU A 156 3.81 -7.66 -5.09
C LEU A 156 4.88 -7.77 -6.19
N GLU A 157 5.16 -6.70 -6.94
CA GLU A 157 6.32 -6.66 -7.85
C GLU A 157 7.65 -6.70 -7.07
N ARG A 158 7.60 -6.38 -5.78
CA ARG A 158 8.73 -6.54 -4.86
C ARG A 158 8.84 -7.95 -4.33
N THR A 159 10.00 -8.56 -4.56
CA THR A 159 10.29 -9.92 -4.12
C THR A 159 10.20 -10.10 -2.60
N ASP A 160 10.68 -9.16 -1.80
CA ASP A 160 10.58 -9.20 -0.34
C ASP A 160 9.13 -9.13 0.14
N THR A 161 8.33 -8.27 -0.51
CA THR A 161 6.90 -8.09 -0.22
C THR A 161 6.11 -9.36 -0.58
N ARG A 162 6.42 -9.95 -1.73
CA ARG A 162 5.84 -11.22 -2.18
C ARG A 162 6.15 -12.38 -1.22
N LYS A 163 7.43 -12.56 -0.86
CA LYS A 163 7.85 -13.62 0.09
C LYS A 163 7.10 -13.48 1.41
N LYS A 164 7.05 -12.28 1.98
CA LYS A 164 6.33 -12.02 3.23
C LYS A 164 4.84 -12.38 3.14
N ALA A 165 4.16 -12.02 2.04
CA ALA A 165 2.74 -12.33 1.88
C ALA A 165 2.48 -13.85 1.79
N PHE A 166 3.38 -14.59 1.14
CA PHE A 166 3.28 -16.05 1.02
C PHE A 166 3.58 -16.75 2.36
N ASP A 167 4.61 -16.30 3.08
CA ASP A 167 4.94 -16.81 4.41
C ASP A 167 3.79 -16.56 5.41
N ASN A 168 3.14 -15.40 5.30
CA ASN A 168 1.96 -15.04 6.09
C ASN A 168 0.78 -15.97 5.78
N ALA A 169 0.50 -16.22 4.50
CA ALA A 169 -0.54 -17.15 4.07
C ALA A 169 -0.30 -18.57 4.61
N HIS A 170 0.92 -19.08 4.44
CA HIS A 170 1.32 -20.39 4.94
C HIS A 170 1.13 -20.49 6.46
N THR A 171 1.64 -19.50 7.20
CA THR A 171 1.54 -19.45 8.67
C THR A 171 0.09 -19.40 9.15
N PHE A 172 -0.77 -18.63 8.46
CA PHE A 172 -2.20 -18.57 8.78
C PHE A 172 -2.88 -19.92 8.54
N ARG A 173 -2.60 -20.57 7.41
CA ARG A 173 -3.24 -21.82 6.98
C ARG A 173 -2.80 -23.03 7.79
N GLN A 174 -1.57 -23.02 8.34
CA GLN A 174 -1.16 -24.01 9.34
C GLN A 174 -2.09 -24.04 10.56
N ARG A 175 -2.63 -22.88 10.96
CA ARG A 175 -3.53 -22.74 12.13
C ARG A 175 -5.00 -22.82 11.74
N ASN A 176 -5.33 -22.45 10.50
CA ASN A 176 -6.70 -22.34 9.99
C ASN A 176 -6.83 -23.09 8.66
N ARG A 177 -6.72 -24.43 8.72
CA ARG A 177 -6.52 -25.31 7.55
C ARG A 177 -7.55 -25.18 6.41
N ASN A 178 -8.76 -24.73 6.71
CA ASN A 178 -9.83 -24.57 5.73
C ASN A 178 -10.27 -23.11 5.54
N ALA A 179 -9.69 -22.16 6.29
CA ALA A 179 -10.06 -20.75 6.19
C ALA A 179 -9.51 -20.12 4.91
N PRO A 180 -10.32 -19.42 4.10
CA PRO A 180 -9.84 -18.71 2.92
C PRO A 180 -8.82 -17.63 3.27
N PHE A 181 -7.79 -17.53 2.43
CA PHE A 181 -6.74 -16.52 2.57
C PHE A 181 -6.52 -15.82 1.22
N PHE A 182 -6.80 -14.52 1.18
CA PHE A 182 -6.67 -13.71 -0.01
C PHE A 182 -5.49 -12.74 0.12
N ILE A 183 -4.78 -12.52 -0.99
CA ILE A 183 -3.77 -11.45 -1.07
C ILE A 183 -4.29 -10.39 -2.03
N VAL A 184 -4.32 -9.14 -1.57
CA VAL A 184 -4.78 -7.99 -2.34
C VAL A 184 -3.64 -7.01 -2.55
N SER A 185 -3.44 -6.55 -3.77
CA SER A 185 -2.37 -5.61 -4.11
C SER A 185 -2.81 -4.61 -5.17
N ASN A 186 -2.18 -3.43 -5.22
CA ASN A 186 -2.35 -2.49 -6.33
C ASN A 186 -1.48 -2.86 -7.56
N ALA A 187 -0.53 -3.79 -7.40
CA ALA A 187 0.34 -4.25 -8.46
C ALA A 187 0.65 -5.74 -8.28
N VAL A 188 0.09 -6.55 -9.18
CA VAL A 188 0.28 -7.99 -9.22
C VAL A 188 1.13 -8.33 -10.44
N PRO A 189 2.28 -8.99 -10.27
CA PRO A 189 3.14 -9.39 -11.37
C PRO A 189 2.45 -10.47 -12.21
N SER A 190 2.76 -10.55 -13.50
CA SER A 190 2.02 -11.37 -14.47
C SER A 190 2.01 -12.87 -14.12
N ASP A 191 3.06 -13.37 -13.47
CA ASP A 191 3.18 -14.76 -13.00
C ASP A 191 2.24 -15.10 -11.85
N LEU A 192 1.68 -14.09 -11.17
CA LEU A 192 0.73 -14.27 -10.06
C LEU A 192 -0.73 -14.00 -10.44
N VAL A 193 -1.00 -13.63 -11.70
CA VAL A 193 -2.38 -13.41 -12.16
C VAL A 193 -3.14 -14.74 -12.18
N GLY A 194 -4.19 -14.84 -11.37
CA GLY A 194 -4.97 -16.08 -11.24
C GLY A 194 -4.28 -17.15 -10.39
N TYR A 195 -3.16 -16.84 -9.74
CA TYR A 195 -2.46 -17.76 -8.87
C TYR A 195 -3.34 -18.22 -7.70
N ARG A 196 -3.25 -19.53 -7.40
CA ARG A 196 -3.86 -20.20 -6.25
C ARG A 196 -2.93 -21.30 -5.74
N SER A 197 -3.02 -21.62 -4.46
CA SER A 197 -2.35 -22.77 -3.84
C SER A 197 -3.14 -23.26 -2.62
N ASP A 198 -2.69 -24.34 -1.98
CA ASP A 198 -3.29 -24.84 -0.73
C ASP A 198 -3.31 -23.79 0.38
N ASP A 199 -2.37 -22.84 0.33
CA ASP A 199 -2.24 -21.76 1.30
C ASP A 199 -2.93 -20.46 0.86
N ILE A 200 -3.12 -20.24 -0.45
CA ILE A 200 -3.60 -18.97 -0.99
C ILE A 200 -4.83 -19.24 -1.84
N THR A 201 -5.98 -18.78 -1.34
CA THR A 201 -7.24 -18.88 -2.07
C THR A 201 -7.19 -18.08 -3.35
N GLY A 202 -6.65 -16.85 -3.34
CA GLY A 202 -6.45 -16.08 -4.56
C GLY A 202 -5.66 -14.78 -4.36
N ILE A 203 -5.08 -14.29 -5.45
CA ILE A 203 -4.37 -13.02 -5.52
C ILE A 203 -5.11 -12.04 -6.46
N PHE A 204 -5.37 -10.84 -5.98
CA PHE A 204 -6.20 -9.85 -6.69
C PHE A 204 -5.50 -8.51 -6.83
N ASN A 205 -5.52 -7.98 -8.07
CA ASN A 205 -5.15 -6.61 -8.34
C ASN A 205 -6.35 -5.70 -8.11
N ILE A 206 -6.35 -4.95 -7.01
CA ILE A 206 -7.48 -4.11 -6.60
C ILE A 206 -7.64 -2.84 -7.46
N THR A 207 -6.69 -2.56 -8.36
CA THR A 207 -6.81 -1.46 -9.34
C THR A 207 -7.55 -1.86 -10.62
N GLN A 208 -8.03 -3.11 -10.70
CA GLN A 208 -8.78 -3.63 -11.84
C GLN A 208 -10.21 -3.98 -11.40
N ALA A 209 -11.21 -3.27 -11.91
CA ALA A 209 -12.60 -3.39 -11.48
C ALA A 209 -13.12 -4.84 -11.51
N SER A 210 -12.87 -5.55 -12.61
CA SER A 210 -13.26 -6.97 -12.75
C SER A 210 -12.61 -7.88 -11.70
N ARG A 211 -11.40 -7.57 -11.25
CA ARG A 211 -10.70 -8.31 -10.19
C ARG A 211 -11.24 -7.97 -8.80
N VAL A 212 -11.65 -6.72 -8.57
CA VAL A 212 -12.35 -6.34 -7.34
C VAL A 212 -13.70 -7.08 -7.24
N ASP A 213 -14.47 -7.11 -8.32
CA ASP A 213 -15.75 -7.82 -8.37
C ASP A 213 -15.57 -9.33 -8.16
N SER A 214 -14.53 -9.91 -8.76
CA SER A 214 -14.16 -11.32 -8.56
C SER A 214 -13.82 -11.61 -7.09
N LEU A 215 -13.01 -10.75 -6.46
CA LEU A 215 -12.68 -10.87 -5.03
C LEU A 215 -13.95 -10.85 -4.16
N ALA A 216 -14.84 -9.88 -4.38
CA ALA A 216 -16.07 -9.77 -3.61
C ALA A 216 -16.99 -10.98 -3.81
N THR A 217 -17.07 -11.50 -5.04
CA THR A 217 -17.82 -12.72 -5.36
C THR A 217 -17.27 -13.94 -4.60
N GLU A 218 -15.95 -14.12 -4.59
CA GLU A 218 -15.30 -15.23 -3.88
C GLU A 218 -15.45 -15.12 -2.36
N ILE A 219 -15.36 -13.90 -1.80
CA ILE A 219 -15.63 -13.67 -0.38
C ILE A 219 -17.07 -14.05 -0.04
N ASN A 220 -18.05 -13.57 -0.81
CA ASN A 220 -19.46 -13.89 -0.58
C ASN A 220 -19.74 -15.39 -0.68
N ALA A 221 -19.17 -16.06 -1.69
CA ALA A 221 -19.31 -17.51 -1.84
C ALA A 221 -18.74 -18.29 -0.64
N ALA A 222 -17.68 -17.77 0.01
CA ALA A 222 -17.09 -18.39 1.18
C ALA A 222 -17.80 -18.08 2.51
N LEU A 223 -18.74 -17.12 2.51
CA LEU A 223 -19.57 -16.80 3.67
C LEU A 223 -20.83 -17.69 3.79
N LEU A 224 -21.27 -18.25 2.66
CA LEU A 224 -22.36 -19.24 2.57
C LEU A 224 -21.94 -20.60 3.14
#